data_AF-A0A527HAD4-F1
#
_entry.id   AF-A0A527HAD4-F1
#
_cell.length_a   1.000
_cell.length_b   1.000
_cell.length_c   1.000
_cell.angle_alpha   90.00
_cell.angle_beta   90.00
_cell.angle_gamma   90.00
#
_symmetry.space_group_name_H-M   'P 1'
#
loop_
_entity.id
_entity.type
_entity.pdbx_description
1 polymer ?
#
loop_
_entity_poly.entity_id
_entity_poly.type
_entity_poly.pdbx_seq_one_letter_code
_entity_poly.pdbx_strand_id
1 'polypeptide(L)' 'MPYCPTALVTYAQLVEKLDAIGAEEKEVNIRNKLARGKFTAAFLLQCLAALGTQTLHLG' A
#
# COMPACT_ATOMS: atom_id res chain seq x y z
N MET A 1 12.75 -4.68 18.28
CA MET A 1 11.88 -5.22 17.21
C MET A 1 12.51 -4.85 15.88
N PRO A 2 12.95 -5.81 15.04
CA PRO A 2 13.69 -5.47 13.83
C PRO A 2 12.70 -5.16 12.71
N TYR A 3 12.36 -3.90 12.54
CA TYR A 3 11.66 -3.42 11.35
C TYR A 3 12.63 -2.56 10.55
N CYS A 4 13.43 -3.20 9.69
CA CYS A 4 14.02 -2.58 8.51
C CYS A 4 14.69 -3.65 7.64
N PRO A 5 14.18 -3.87 6.43
CA PRO A 5 15.03 -3.84 5.26
C PRO A 5 14.53 -2.66 4.42
N THR A 6 15.39 -1.67 4.19
CA THR A 6 15.35 -0.66 3.11
C THR A 6 14.23 -0.91 2.08
N ALA A 7 13.04 -0.34 2.32
CA ALA A 7 11.76 -0.91 1.84
C ALA A 7 11.41 -0.55 0.39
N LEU A 8 11.87 -1.37 -0.57
CA LEU A 8 11.24 -1.51 -1.87
C LEU A 8 10.11 -2.54 -1.77
N VAL A 9 8.90 -2.08 -1.47
CA VAL A 9 7.71 -2.94 -1.48
C VAL A 9 7.31 -3.18 -2.93
N THR A 10 7.33 -4.44 -3.36
CA THR A 10 6.87 -4.82 -4.70
C THR A 10 5.34 -4.81 -4.75
N TYR A 11 4.76 -4.67 -5.95
CA TYR A 11 3.30 -4.69 -6.08
C TYR A 11 2.67 -6.00 -5.60
N ALA A 12 3.32 -7.15 -5.85
CA ALA A 12 2.90 -8.44 -5.32
C ALA A 12 2.83 -8.45 -3.77
N GLN A 13 3.86 -7.95 -3.09
CA GLN A 13 3.85 -7.86 -1.63
C GLN A 13 2.79 -6.88 -1.12
N LEU A 14 2.55 -5.78 -1.84
CA LEU A 14 1.50 -4.84 -1.48
C LEU A 14 0.11 -5.47 -1.62
N VAL A 15 -0.12 -6.29 -2.67
CA VAL A 15 -1.36 -7.04 -2.86
C VAL A 15 -1.60 -8.01 -1.70
N GLU A 16 -0.60 -8.82 -1.33
CA GLU A 16 -0.73 -9.76 -0.21
C GLU A 16 -1.02 -9.05 1.12
N LYS A 17 -0.39 -7.90 1.37
CA LYS A 17 -0.62 -7.11 2.58
C LYS A 17 -1.98 -6.42 2.60
N LEU A 18 -2.48 -5.98 1.44
CA LEU A 18 -3.82 -5.41 1.30
C LEU A 18 -4.88 -6.51 1.49
N ASP A 19 -4.67 -7.70 0.93
CA ASP A 19 -5.56 -8.84 1.11
C ASP A 19 -5.66 -9.26 2.59
N ALA A 20 -4.54 -9.24 3.31
CA ALA A 20 -4.49 -9.53 4.75
C ALA A 20 -5.33 -8.59 5.63
N ILE A 21 -5.62 -7.37 5.16
CA ILE A 21 -6.50 -6.39 5.84
C ILE A 21 -7.92 -6.36 5.26
N GLY A 22 -8.25 -7.30 4.36
CA GLY A 22 -9.57 -7.41 3.70
C GLY A 22 -9.76 -6.44 2.52
N ALA A 23 -8.67 -5.88 1.98
CA ALA A 23 -8.70 -5.04 0.79
C ALA A 23 -8.28 -5.86 -0.44
N GLU A 24 -9.26 -6.45 -1.12
CA GLU A 24 -9.02 -7.21 -2.36
C GLU A 24 -8.59 -6.29 -3.51
N GLU A 25 -7.28 -6.21 -3.74
CA GLU A 25 -6.70 -5.43 -4.82
C GLU A 25 -5.83 -6.32 -5.72
N LYS A 26 -5.90 -6.10 -7.04
CA LYS A 26 -5.05 -6.79 -8.01
C LYS A 26 -3.84 -5.95 -8.36
N GLU A 27 -2.73 -6.60 -8.65
CA GLU A 27 -1.48 -5.94 -9.04
C GLU A 27 -1.68 -4.92 -10.17
N VAL A 28 -2.43 -5.32 -11.21
CA VAL A 28 -2.77 -4.46 -12.36
C VAL A 28 -3.59 -3.23 -11.94
N ASN A 29 -4.50 -3.38 -10.98
CA ASN A 29 -5.37 -2.31 -10.52
C ASN A 29 -4.58 -1.29 -9.69
N ILE A 30 -3.72 -1.77 -8.79
CA ILE A 30 -2.80 -0.94 -8.01
C ILE A 30 -1.87 -0.17 -8.94
N ARG A 31 -1.25 -0.86 -9.90
CA ARG A 31 -0.37 -0.24 -10.89
C ARG A 31 -1.08 0.87 -11.66
N ASN A 32 -2.31 0.63 -12.11
CA ASN A 32 -3.11 1.63 -12.84
C ASN A 32 -3.52 2.81 -11.95
N LYS A 33 -3.91 2.57 -10.70
CA LYS A 33 -4.27 3.62 -9.73
C LYS A 33 -3.08 4.53 -9.40
N LEU A 34 -1.91 3.93 -9.16
CA LEU A 34 -0.68 4.67 -8.87
C LEU A 34 -0.16 5.41 -10.10
N ALA A 35 -0.13 4.75 -11.27
CA ALA A 35 0.33 5.38 -12.52
C ALA A 35 -0.56 6.57 -12.94
N ARG A 36 -1.87 6.49 -12.71
CA ARG A 36 -2.82 7.58 -13.01
C ARG A 36 -2.86 8.65 -11.91
N GLY A 37 -2.30 8.39 -10.74
CA GLY A 37 -2.33 9.29 -9.58
C GLY A 37 -3.73 9.56 -9.02
N LYS A 38 -4.73 8.74 -9.36
CA LYS A 38 -6.12 8.92 -8.92
C LYS A 38 -6.59 7.67 -8.18
N PHE A 39 -6.65 7.79 -6.86
CA PHE A 39 -7.14 6.77 -5.95
C PHE A 39 -7.97 7.40 -4.83
N THR A 40 -8.75 6.60 -4.13
CA THR A 40 -9.57 7.05 -3.01
C THR A 40 -8.73 7.22 -1.75
N ALA A 41 -9.15 8.11 -0.84
CA ALA A 41 -8.49 8.23 0.46
C ALA A 41 -8.52 6.91 1.25
N ALA A 42 -9.58 6.12 1.10
CA ALA A 42 -9.67 4.78 1.69
C ALA A 42 -8.52 3.86 1.21
N PHE A 43 -8.21 3.85 -0.09
CA PHE A 43 -7.10 3.06 -0.63
C PHE A 43 -5.74 3.51 -0.07
N LEU A 44 -5.54 4.82 0.08
CA LEU A 44 -4.31 5.34 0.69
C LEU A 44 -4.16 4.85 2.14
N LEU A 45 -5.22 4.96 2.94
CA LEU A 45 -5.22 4.50 4.33
C LEU A 45 -5.03 2.99 4.44
N GLN A 46 -5.63 2.22 3.53
CA GLN A 46 -5.41 0.77 3.43
C GLN A 46 -3.95 0.44 3.13
N CYS A 47 -3.31 1.14 2.19
CA CYS A 47 -1.88 0.99 1.92
C CYS A 47 -1.04 1.33 3.16
N LEU A 48 -1.34 2.43 3.86
CA LEU A 48 -0.64 2.79 5.09
C LEU A 48 -0.81 1.74 6.18
N ALA A 49 -2.04 1.23 6.37
CA ALA A 49 -2.33 0.17 7.33
C ALA A 49 -1.61 -1.15 6.98
N ALA A 50 -1.64 -1.55 5.70
CA ALA A 50 -0.96 -2.71 5.16
C ALA A 50 0.58 -2.63 5.33
N LEU A 51 1.13 -1.42 5.26
CA LEU A 51 2.55 -1.15 5.50
C LEU A 51 2.91 -0.96 6.98
N GLY A 52 1.91 -0.82 7.86
CA GLY A 52 2.10 -0.52 9.28
C GLY A 52 2.50 0.94 9.54
N THR A 53 2.24 1.84 8.61
CA THR A 53 2.60 3.26 8.70
C THR A 53 1.52 4.05 9.45
N GLN A 54 1.86 4.62 10.61
CA GLN A 54 0.95 5.50 11.39
C GLN A 54 1.15 7.00 11.10
N THR A 55 2.27 7.39 10.52
CA THR A 55 2.62 8.79 10.28
C THR A 55 2.81 9.06 8.79
N LEU A 56 2.06 10.01 8.25
CA LEU A 56 2.20 10.49 6.88
C LEU A 56 2.76 11.92 6.94
N HIS A 57 3.99 12.11 6.47
CA HIS A 57 4.58 13.44 6.33
C HIS A 57 4.15 14.03 4.99
N LEU A 58 3.23 14.99 5.05
CA LEU A 58 2.87 15.84 3.93
C LEU A 58 3.70 17.12 4.08
N GLY A 59 4.57 17.39 3.11
CA GLY A 59 5.40 18.60 3.09
C GLY A 59 4.57 19.86 2.89
#